data_AF-A0A671P7S0-F1
#
_entry.id   AF-A0A671P7S0-F1
#
_cell.length_a   1.000
_cell.length_b   1.000
_cell.length_c   1.000
_cell.angle_alpha   90.00
_cell.angle_beta   90.00
_cell.angle_gamma   90.00
#
_symmetry.space_group_name_H-M   'P 1'
#
loop_
_entity.id
_entity.type
_entity.pdbx_description
1 polymer ?
#
loop_
_entity_poly.entity_id
_entity_poly.type
_entity_poly.pdbx_seq_one_letter_code
_entity_poly.pdbx_strand_id
1 'polypeptide(L)'
;MINYMLGVQREDKVWFEITDDQSDRTQVHSQTSSITVYGFYLQESPIDLTIIDTPGYGNTHGVDLDKDITMSLHRLSELEGWVHEIDAVCLVIMAHQNRLSDRQIYIFDALQTLFGRDIAENILLLFTHSTGAPPKNALTAVKEAKIKCAVNDKNQPVFFLFDNCQSDAADEEYETIQEQSWNLSFRGMTGLFNCLDKKCSISLKLTQDVLQKREQLEANISNLQSRVQEMKQKENELKQTQETLKKNQQYVKNDKNFEFEVEVTYKERIDIDPSKAKMAMCCTVCEENCHYPGCWWVSDLSWCSVMKNYHCTVCTNKCHCSKHVKTAKIYETKTKKEKRTDEDLKKEYNEKIGHGVSLVKKLEDDLQELEKEKIKLVNEAFHSVGALENIKTLENIKMRAVKKQGALGYFRYYLKKK
;
A
#
# COMPACT_ATOMS: atom_id res chain seq x y z
N MET A 1 -28.23 -7.17 8.83
CA MET A 1 -27.23 -7.96 9.58
C MET A 1 -27.37 -7.74 11.08
N ILE A 2 -27.28 -6.50 11.58
CA ILE A 2 -27.38 -6.21 13.02
C ILE A 2 -28.76 -6.55 13.60
N ASN A 3 -29.85 -6.20 12.90
CA ASN A 3 -31.20 -6.62 13.29
C ASN A 3 -31.32 -8.15 13.46
N TYR A 4 -30.61 -8.93 12.63
CA TYR A 4 -30.56 -10.39 12.75
C TYR A 4 -29.81 -10.84 14.02
N MET A 5 -28.66 -10.21 14.33
CA MET A 5 -27.90 -10.51 15.56
C MET A 5 -28.65 -10.12 16.83
N LEU A 6 -29.38 -9.00 16.80
CA LEU A 6 -30.21 -8.54 17.92
C LEU A 6 -31.50 -9.37 18.09
N GLY A 7 -31.75 -10.33 17.20
CA GLY A 7 -32.95 -11.17 17.25
C GLY A 7 -34.25 -10.42 16.95
N VAL A 8 -34.18 -9.27 16.27
CA VAL A 8 -35.36 -8.48 15.91
C VAL A 8 -36.30 -9.33 15.06
N GLN A 9 -37.55 -9.39 15.48
CA GLN A 9 -38.65 -10.06 14.80
C GLN A 9 -39.47 -9.05 14.01
N ARG A 10 -40.21 -9.54 13.02
CA ARG A 10 -41.09 -8.69 12.20
C ARG A 10 -42.17 -8.03 13.07
N GLU A 11 -42.66 -8.78 14.06
CA GLU A 11 -43.73 -8.38 14.98
C GLU A 11 -43.30 -7.23 15.90
N ASP A 12 -41.99 -7.00 16.07
CA ASP A 12 -41.45 -5.92 16.90
C ASP A 12 -41.74 -4.54 16.28
N LYS A 13 -41.95 -4.48 14.96
CA LYS A 13 -42.17 -3.23 14.20
C LYS A 13 -41.10 -2.16 14.46
N VAL A 14 -39.87 -2.60 14.73
CA VAL A 14 -38.69 -1.76 14.94
C VAL A 14 -37.61 -2.19 13.96
N TRP A 15 -36.86 -1.22 13.44
CA TRP A 15 -35.70 -1.46 12.60
C TRP A 15 -34.53 -0.58 13.04
N PHE A 16 -33.41 -1.20 13.37
CA PHE A 16 -32.18 -0.48 13.70
C PHE A 16 -31.34 -0.26 12.44
N GLU A 17 -30.93 0.98 12.22
CA GLU A 17 -30.03 1.37 11.14
C GLU A 17 -28.76 1.97 11.75
N ILE A 18 -27.59 1.66 11.16
CA ILE A 18 -26.37 2.39 11.49
C ILE A 18 -26.30 3.59 10.54
N THR A 19 -26.27 4.79 11.11
CA THR A 19 -26.04 6.02 10.36
C THR A 19 -24.71 6.64 10.79
N ASP A 20 -23.95 7.18 9.85
CA ASP A 20 -22.80 8.04 10.15
C ASP A 20 -23.33 9.45 10.51
N ASP A 21 -22.72 10.12 11.49
CA ASP A 21 -23.11 11.46 11.99
C ASP A 21 -22.94 12.57 10.93
N GLN A 22 -22.55 12.25 9.69
CA GLN A 22 -22.40 13.18 8.56
C GLN A 22 -23.70 13.39 7.75
N SER A 23 -24.85 13.38 8.44
CA SER A 23 -26.21 13.29 7.87
C SER A 23 -26.70 14.49 7.04
N ASP A 24 -25.90 15.53 6.82
CA ASP A 24 -26.29 16.70 6.00
C ASP A 24 -26.16 16.48 4.48
N ARG A 25 -25.84 15.27 4.02
CA ARG A 25 -25.71 14.94 2.59
C ARG A 25 -26.76 13.93 2.16
N THR A 26 -27.58 14.31 1.17
CA THR A 26 -28.65 13.50 0.59
C THR A 26 -28.14 12.14 0.06
N GLN A 27 -29.01 11.11 0.10
CA GLN A 27 -28.82 9.72 -0.39
C GLN A 27 -28.30 9.57 -1.84
N VAL A 28 -28.06 10.67 -2.55
CA VAL A 28 -27.62 10.72 -3.97
C VAL A 28 -26.09 10.69 -4.12
N HIS A 29 -25.33 10.91 -3.03
CA HIS A 29 -23.87 10.85 -3.06
C HIS A 29 -23.36 9.77 -2.09
N SER A 30 -22.41 8.95 -2.57
CA SER A 30 -21.77 7.86 -1.81
C SER A 30 -21.50 8.25 -0.35
N GLN A 31 -22.20 7.58 0.57
CA GLN A 31 -22.24 7.94 1.99
C GLN A 31 -20.93 7.65 2.74
N THR A 32 -20.09 6.74 2.24
CA THR A 32 -18.83 6.35 2.90
C THR A 32 -17.62 6.94 2.17
N SER A 33 -16.89 7.87 2.81
CA SER A 33 -15.68 8.52 2.25
C SER A 33 -14.35 7.87 2.68
N SER A 34 -14.39 7.02 3.70
CA SER A 34 -13.26 6.27 4.27
C SER A 34 -13.68 4.87 4.68
N ILE A 35 -12.76 3.90 4.79
CA ILE A 35 -13.12 2.57 5.34
C ILE A 35 -13.55 2.72 6.80
N THR A 36 -14.70 2.15 7.15
CA THR A 36 -15.27 2.20 8.50
C THR A 36 -15.37 0.78 9.06
N VAL A 37 -14.96 0.60 10.32
CA VAL A 37 -15.03 -0.68 11.02
C VAL A 37 -16.09 -0.59 12.10
N TYR A 38 -17.09 -1.46 12.01
CA TYR A 38 -18.15 -1.59 13.02
C TYR A 38 -17.96 -2.89 13.78
N GLY A 39 -17.77 -2.80 15.10
CA GLY A 39 -17.68 -3.96 15.99
C GLY A 39 -18.98 -4.15 16.78
N PHE A 40 -19.54 -5.35 16.74
CA PHE A 40 -20.74 -5.76 17.45
C PHE A 40 -20.41 -6.94 18.36
N TYR A 41 -20.17 -6.63 19.64
CA TYR A 41 -19.76 -7.57 20.68
C TYR A 41 -20.81 -7.57 21.79
N LEU A 42 -21.93 -8.27 21.54
CA LEU A 42 -23.04 -8.32 22.49
C LEU A 42 -22.78 -9.42 23.51
N GLN A 43 -22.80 -9.10 24.80
CA GLN A 43 -22.55 -10.06 25.88
C GLN A 43 -23.51 -11.27 25.86
N GLU A 44 -24.70 -11.07 25.31
CA GLU A 44 -25.77 -12.06 25.20
C GLU A 44 -25.74 -12.84 23.87
N SER A 45 -24.90 -12.43 22.92
CA SER A 45 -24.72 -13.09 21.62
C SER A 45 -23.55 -14.07 21.69
N PRO A 46 -23.68 -15.29 21.16
CA PRO A 46 -22.54 -16.19 20.99
C PRO A 46 -21.63 -15.79 19.81
N ILE A 47 -22.01 -14.76 19.05
CA ILE A 47 -21.33 -14.29 17.84
C ILE A 47 -20.81 -12.87 18.08
N ASP A 48 -19.49 -12.72 17.92
CA ASP A 48 -18.81 -11.43 17.77
C ASP A 48 -18.73 -11.10 16.27
N LEU A 49 -19.24 -9.93 15.87
CA LEU A 49 -19.23 -9.52 14.47
C LEU A 49 -18.45 -8.23 14.26
N THR A 50 -17.49 -8.28 13.36
CA THR A 50 -16.78 -7.10 12.86
C THR A 50 -17.10 -6.91 11.38
N ILE A 51 -17.69 -5.77 11.03
CA ILE A 51 -18.00 -5.38 9.65
C ILE A 51 -17.00 -4.32 9.21
N ILE A 52 -16.29 -4.60 8.13
CA ILE A 52 -15.42 -3.62 7.46
C ILE A 52 -16.22 -3.08 6.26
N ASP A 53 -16.82 -1.90 6.42
CA ASP A 53 -17.51 -1.22 5.33
C ASP A 53 -16.52 -0.37 4.52
N THR A 54 -16.61 -0.48 3.20
CA THR A 54 -15.67 0.17 2.28
C THR A 54 -16.35 1.24 1.43
N PRO A 55 -15.67 2.37 1.14
CA PRO A 55 -16.24 3.48 0.39
C PRO A 55 -17.04 3.10 -0.85
N GLY A 56 -18.19 3.75 -1.05
CA GLY A 56 -18.96 3.61 -2.28
C GLY A 56 -18.22 4.26 -3.45
N TYR A 57 -17.32 3.53 -4.11
CA TYR A 57 -16.31 4.04 -5.07
C TYR A 57 -16.90 4.66 -6.36
N GLY A 58 -17.57 5.80 -6.22
CA GLY A 58 -18.32 6.52 -7.24
C GLY A 58 -17.67 7.83 -7.72
N ASN A 59 -16.39 8.12 -7.42
CA ASN A 59 -15.70 9.31 -7.92
C ASN A 59 -14.50 8.99 -8.83
N THR A 60 -14.33 9.84 -9.85
CA THR A 60 -13.68 9.69 -11.15
C THR A 60 -12.13 9.73 -11.20
N HIS A 61 -11.41 9.02 -10.34
CA HIS A 61 -9.92 9.04 -10.38
C HIS A 61 -9.33 7.62 -10.17
N GLY A 62 -8.17 7.30 -10.77
CA GLY A 62 -7.62 5.92 -10.81
C GLY A 62 -6.11 5.89 -11.05
N VAL A 63 -5.46 4.73 -10.88
CA VAL A 63 -4.02 4.59 -10.53
C VAL A 63 -3.72 5.08 -9.11
N ASP A 64 -4.46 6.08 -8.64
CA ASP A 64 -4.49 6.49 -7.23
C ASP A 64 -5.39 5.57 -6.37
N LEU A 65 -6.47 5.04 -6.94
CA LEU A 65 -7.40 4.11 -6.28
C LEU A 65 -6.73 2.77 -5.89
N ASP A 66 -5.81 2.36 -6.76
CA ASP A 66 -4.95 1.17 -6.69
C ASP A 66 -4.00 1.22 -5.49
N LYS A 67 -3.65 2.43 -5.04
CA LYS A 67 -2.90 2.69 -3.80
C LYS A 67 -3.84 2.85 -2.62
N ASP A 68 -4.95 3.57 -2.77
CA ASP A 68 -5.82 3.90 -1.64
C ASP A 68 -6.51 2.67 -1.03
N ILE A 69 -6.98 1.71 -1.84
CA ILE A 69 -7.65 0.50 -1.33
C ILE A 69 -6.64 -0.45 -0.69
N THR A 70 -5.54 -0.73 -1.40
CA THR A 70 -4.44 -1.57 -0.90
C THR A 70 -3.89 -1.00 0.40
N MET A 71 -3.65 0.31 0.45
CA MET A 71 -3.11 1.01 1.62
C MET A 71 -4.13 1.14 2.74
N SER A 72 -5.43 1.25 2.45
CA SER A 72 -6.47 1.30 3.50
C SER A 72 -6.71 -0.07 4.13
N LEU A 73 -6.74 -1.14 3.33
CA LEU A 73 -6.78 -2.51 3.85
C LEU A 73 -5.48 -2.89 4.58
N HIS A 74 -4.32 -2.42 4.08
CA HIS A 74 -3.05 -2.53 4.79
C HIS A 74 -3.12 -1.89 6.18
N ARG A 75 -3.55 -0.63 6.24
CA ARG A 75 -3.71 0.12 7.50
C ARG A 75 -4.59 -0.63 8.49
N LEU A 76 -5.69 -1.23 8.03
CA LEU A 76 -6.57 -2.03 8.89
C LEU A 76 -5.86 -3.26 9.47
N SER A 77 -5.07 -3.95 8.64
CA SER A 77 -4.27 -5.09 9.09
C SER A 77 -3.11 -4.69 10.00
N GLU A 78 -2.57 -3.48 9.89
CA GLU A 78 -1.44 -2.99 10.72
C GLU A 78 -1.88 -2.46 12.09
N LEU A 79 -3.16 -2.13 12.27
CA LEU A 79 -3.70 -1.71 13.57
C LEU A 79 -3.66 -2.90 14.55
N GLU A 80 -2.76 -2.82 15.53
CA GLU A 80 -2.61 -3.85 16.58
C GLU A 80 -3.97 -4.20 17.19
N GLY A 81 -4.37 -5.47 17.06
CA GLY A 81 -5.52 -6.05 17.73
C GLY A 81 -6.86 -5.99 16.99
N TRP A 82 -6.95 -5.45 15.76
CA TRP A 82 -8.26 -5.25 15.11
C TRP A 82 -8.64 -6.27 14.04
N VAL A 83 -7.79 -6.58 13.06
CA VAL A 83 -8.13 -7.55 12.00
C VAL A 83 -6.90 -8.33 11.54
N HIS A 84 -6.72 -9.53 12.09
CA HIS A 84 -5.65 -10.46 11.64
C HIS A 84 -6.17 -11.55 10.71
N GLU A 85 -7.47 -11.76 10.69
CA GLU A 85 -8.13 -12.77 9.90
C GLU A 85 -9.45 -12.22 9.33
N ILE A 86 -9.86 -12.77 8.18
CA ILE A 86 -11.14 -12.44 7.54
C ILE A 86 -11.91 -13.73 7.27
N ASP A 87 -13.14 -13.82 7.77
CA ASP A 87 -14.01 -14.98 7.53
C ASP A 87 -14.67 -14.94 6.15
N ALA A 88 -15.07 -13.75 5.69
CA ALA A 88 -15.63 -13.57 4.36
C ALA A 88 -15.41 -12.18 3.79
N VAL A 89 -15.32 -12.14 2.47
CA VAL A 89 -15.38 -10.91 1.68
C VAL A 89 -16.72 -10.92 0.93
N CYS A 90 -17.59 -9.98 1.27
CA CYS A 90 -18.94 -9.93 0.71
C CYS A 90 -19.01 -8.96 -0.47
N LEU A 91 -19.19 -9.48 -1.69
CA LEU A 91 -19.40 -8.65 -2.88
C LEU A 91 -20.89 -8.36 -3.06
N VAL A 92 -21.27 -7.09 -2.85
CA VAL A 92 -22.65 -6.62 -2.96
C VAL A 92 -22.96 -6.22 -4.40
N ILE A 93 -24.00 -6.83 -4.99
CA ILE A 93 -24.38 -6.66 -6.40
C ILE A 93 -25.91 -6.56 -6.49
N MET A 94 -26.46 -5.73 -7.37
CA MET A 94 -27.92 -5.74 -7.58
C MET A 94 -28.35 -7.02 -8.31
N ALA A 95 -29.45 -7.66 -7.88
CA ALA A 95 -29.91 -8.94 -8.41
C ALA A 95 -30.24 -8.90 -9.93
N HIS A 96 -30.63 -7.73 -10.43
CA HIS A 96 -30.94 -7.48 -11.84
C HIS A 96 -29.77 -6.85 -12.63
N GLN A 97 -28.57 -6.77 -12.04
CA GLN A 97 -27.41 -6.18 -12.68
C GLN A 97 -26.94 -7.07 -13.84
N ASN A 98 -26.96 -6.51 -15.05
CA ASN A 98 -26.63 -7.26 -16.28
C ASN A 98 -25.13 -7.30 -16.59
N ARG A 99 -24.34 -6.35 -16.03
CA ARG A 99 -22.88 -6.27 -16.21
C ARG A 99 -22.24 -5.70 -14.96
N LEU A 100 -21.11 -6.25 -14.56
CA LEU A 100 -20.27 -5.65 -13.53
C LEU A 100 -19.49 -4.48 -14.12
N SER A 101 -19.34 -3.41 -13.35
CA SER A 101 -18.48 -2.30 -13.77
C SER A 101 -17.02 -2.74 -13.75
N ASP A 102 -16.18 -2.21 -14.64
CA ASP A 102 -14.74 -2.50 -14.60
C ASP A 102 -14.09 -2.08 -13.27
N ARG A 103 -14.74 -1.22 -12.47
CA ARG A 103 -14.34 -0.89 -11.10
C ARG A 103 -14.67 -2.00 -10.10
N GLN A 104 -15.84 -2.64 -10.19
CA GLN A 104 -16.14 -3.85 -9.41
C GLN A 104 -15.16 -4.99 -9.76
N ILE A 105 -14.82 -5.11 -11.04
CA ILE A 105 -13.83 -6.08 -11.52
C ILE A 105 -12.44 -5.76 -10.98
N TYR A 106 -12.00 -4.49 -11.03
CA TYR A 106 -10.73 -4.04 -10.47
C TYR A 106 -10.65 -4.28 -8.95
N ILE A 107 -11.70 -4.00 -8.18
CA ILE A 107 -11.70 -4.24 -6.72
C ILE A 107 -11.49 -5.72 -6.43
N PHE A 108 -12.20 -6.59 -7.15
CA PHE A 108 -12.04 -8.03 -7.02
C PHE A 108 -10.61 -8.47 -7.34
N ASP A 109 -10.07 -7.98 -8.44
CA ASP A 109 -8.72 -8.26 -8.89
C ASP A 109 -7.67 -7.77 -7.86
N ALA A 110 -7.90 -6.62 -7.22
CA ALA A 110 -7.08 -6.09 -6.13
C ALA A 110 -7.14 -6.97 -4.87
N LEU A 111 -8.33 -7.41 -4.45
CA LEU A 111 -8.50 -8.30 -3.30
C LEU A 111 -7.83 -9.67 -3.50
N GLN A 112 -7.95 -10.25 -4.70
CA GLN A 112 -7.24 -11.49 -5.07
C GLN A 112 -5.71 -11.30 -5.12
N THR A 113 -5.27 -10.09 -5.46
CA THR A 113 -3.85 -9.75 -5.44
C THR A 113 -3.32 -9.65 -4.01
N LEU A 114 -4.09 -8.97 -3.16
CA LEU A 114 -3.80 -8.67 -1.77
C LEU A 114 -3.77 -9.93 -0.90
N PHE A 115 -4.83 -10.73 -0.96
CA PHE A 115 -5.04 -11.90 -0.08
C PHE A 115 -4.64 -13.23 -0.73
N GLY A 116 -4.15 -13.21 -1.98
CA GLY A 116 -3.73 -14.41 -2.69
C GLY A 116 -4.89 -15.20 -3.32
N ARG A 117 -4.62 -16.43 -3.76
CA ARG A 117 -5.64 -17.25 -4.47
C ARG A 117 -6.69 -17.82 -3.53
N ASP A 118 -6.34 -18.01 -2.27
CA ASP A 118 -7.15 -18.75 -1.30
C ASP A 118 -8.36 -17.92 -0.83
N ILE A 119 -8.29 -16.58 -0.96
CA ILE A 119 -9.43 -15.67 -0.69
C ILE A 119 -10.66 -15.97 -1.54
N ALA A 120 -10.50 -16.59 -2.71
CA ALA A 120 -11.61 -16.90 -3.58
C ALA A 120 -12.66 -17.78 -2.87
N GLU A 121 -12.23 -18.68 -1.97
CA GLU A 121 -13.12 -19.57 -1.23
C GLU A 121 -13.92 -18.85 -0.14
N ASN A 122 -13.52 -17.64 0.25
CA ASN A 122 -14.17 -16.82 1.26
C ASN A 122 -14.91 -15.62 0.65
N ILE A 123 -14.90 -15.47 -0.67
CA ILE A 123 -15.69 -14.46 -1.37
C ILE A 123 -17.13 -14.93 -1.54
N LEU A 124 -18.06 -14.21 -0.93
CA LEU A 124 -19.50 -14.48 -0.94
C LEU A 124 -20.22 -13.41 -1.75
N LEU A 125 -21.25 -13.79 -2.51
CA LEU A 125 -22.05 -12.85 -3.29
C LEU A 125 -23.31 -12.47 -2.51
N LEU A 126 -23.54 -11.18 -2.30
CA LEU A 126 -24.76 -10.66 -1.69
C LEU A 126 -25.56 -9.93 -2.77
N PHE A 127 -26.71 -10.47 -3.16
CA PHE A 127 -27.56 -9.86 -4.16
C PHE A 127 -28.66 -9.02 -3.52
N THR A 128 -28.61 -7.70 -3.73
CA THR A 128 -29.59 -6.73 -3.22
C THR A 128 -30.68 -6.44 -4.25
N HIS A 129 -31.78 -5.79 -3.82
CA HIS A 129 -32.96 -5.55 -4.67
C HIS A 129 -33.48 -6.85 -5.32
N SER A 130 -33.45 -7.94 -4.57
CA SER A 130 -33.90 -9.24 -5.03
C SER A 130 -35.39 -9.42 -4.79
N THR A 131 -36.09 -9.96 -5.79
CA THR A 131 -37.48 -10.44 -5.64
C THR A 131 -37.57 -11.86 -5.07
N GLY A 132 -36.45 -12.41 -4.60
CA GLY A 132 -36.32 -13.79 -4.10
C GLY A 132 -36.15 -14.85 -5.19
N ALA A 133 -36.37 -14.50 -6.46
CA ALA A 133 -36.07 -15.36 -7.60
C ALA A 133 -34.55 -15.50 -7.82
N PRO A 134 -34.07 -16.63 -8.40
CA PRO A 134 -32.65 -16.79 -8.73
C PRO A 134 -32.13 -15.63 -9.62
N PRO A 135 -31.06 -14.92 -9.22
CA PRO A 135 -30.56 -13.72 -9.91
C PRO A 135 -29.73 -14.09 -11.15
N LYS A 136 -30.41 -14.62 -12.18
CA LYS A 136 -29.75 -15.19 -13.38
C LYS A 136 -28.85 -14.18 -14.10
N ASN A 137 -29.28 -12.93 -14.21
CA ASN A 137 -28.54 -11.89 -14.92
C ASN A 137 -27.25 -11.54 -14.17
N ALA A 138 -27.34 -11.29 -12.87
CA ALA A 138 -26.17 -10.95 -12.06
C ALA A 138 -25.19 -12.13 -11.94
N LEU A 139 -25.69 -13.37 -11.80
CA LEU A 139 -24.84 -14.57 -11.84
C LEU A 139 -24.13 -14.73 -13.18
N THR A 140 -24.80 -14.40 -14.29
CA THR A 140 -24.18 -14.41 -15.62
C THR A 140 -23.11 -13.34 -15.71
N ALA A 141 -23.37 -12.12 -15.21
CA ALA A 141 -22.40 -11.03 -15.19
C ALA A 141 -21.14 -11.39 -14.36
N VAL A 142 -21.31 -11.99 -13.18
CA VAL A 142 -20.20 -12.49 -12.34
C VAL A 142 -19.36 -13.53 -13.09
N LYS A 143 -20.03 -14.47 -13.78
CA LYS A 143 -19.37 -15.51 -14.57
C LYS A 143 -18.63 -14.94 -15.79
N GLU A 144 -19.22 -13.98 -16.51
CA GLU A 144 -18.58 -13.30 -17.64
C GLU A 144 -17.38 -12.46 -17.21
N ALA A 145 -17.51 -11.77 -16.07
CA ALA A 145 -16.42 -11.09 -15.40
C ALA A 145 -15.39 -12.05 -14.78
N LYS A 146 -15.63 -13.37 -14.88
CA LYS A 146 -14.77 -14.47 -14.41
C LYS A 146 -14.29 -14.29 -12.97
N ILE A 147 -15.14 -13.70 -12.13
CA ILE A 147 -14.92 -13.50 -10.70
C ILE A 147 -14.85 -14.88 -10.03
N LYS A 148 -13.77 -15.13 -9.28
CA LYS A 148 -13.64 -16.33 -8.47
C LYS A 148 -14.26 -16.07 -7.10
N CYS A 149 -15.25 -16.87 -6.74
CA CYS A 149 -15.95 -16.78 -5.47
C CYS A 149 -16.16 -18.18 -4.93
N ALA A 150 -16.64 -18.26 -3.68
CA ALA A 150 -16.97 -19.51 -3.05
C ALA A 150 -17.97 -20.26 -3.93
N VAL A 151 -17.76 -21.56 -4.12
CA VAL A 151 -18.67 -22.44 -4.84
C VAL A 151 -19.17 -23.54 -3.92
N ASN A 152 -20.40 -24.01 -4.15
CA ASN A 152 -20.97 -25.16 -3.45
C ASN A 152 -20.56 -26.49 -4.11
N ASP A 153 -21.02 -27.61 -3.56
CA ASP A 153 -20.74 -28.97 -4.06
C ASP A 153 -21.19 -29.20 -5.52
N LYS A 154 -22.08 -28.34 -6.04
CA LYS A 154 -22.55 -28.35 -7.43
C LYS A 154 -21.72 -27.43 -8.34
N ASN A 155 -20.60 -26.91 -7.83
CA ASN A 155 -19.73 -25.95 -8.50
C ASN A 155 -20.46 -24.66 -8.93
N GLN A 156 -21.45 -24.24 -8.15
CA GLN A 156 -22.20 -22.99 -8.36
C GLN A 156 -21.79 -21.94 -7.33
N PRO A 157 -21.74 -20.64 -7.69
CA PRO A 157 -21.45 -19.57 -6.74
C PRO A 157 -22.34 -19.64 -5.49
N VAL A 158 -21.73 -19.45 -4.32
CA VAL A 158 -22.46 -19.27 -3.05
C VAL A 158 -22.95 -17.83 -3.00
N PHE A 159 -24.25 -17.64 -2.84
CA PHE A 159 -24.85 -16.32 -2.78
C PHE A 159 -26.04 -16.26 -1.82
N PHE A 160 -26.34 -15.05 -1.36
CA PHE A 160 -27.49 -14.75 -0.51
C PHE A 160 -28.30 -13.61 -1.11
N LEU A 161 -29.62 -13.63 -0.89
CA LEU A 161 -30.56 -12.69 -1.48
C LEU A 161 -31.11 -11.77 -0.41
N PHE A 162 -31.18 -10.49 -0.74
CA PHE A 162 -31.72 -9.44 0.10
C PHE A 162 -32.66 -8.59 -0.73
N ASP A 163 -33.82 -8.30 -0.16
CA ASP A 163 -34.57 -7.11 -0.57
C ASP A 163 -34.04 -5.89 0.21
N ASN A 164 -34.39 -4.67 -0.19
CA ASN A 164 -33.94 -3.44 0.46
C ASN A 164 -35.07 -2.62 1.10
N CYS A 165 -36.30 -3.15 1.14
CA CYS A 165 -37.49 -2.43 1.63
C CYS A 165 -37.73 -2.58 3.15
N GLN A 166 -36.81 -3.16 3.93
CA GLN A 166 -37.07 -3.49 5.34
C GLN A 166 -37.03 -2.27 6.29
N SER A 167 -36.44 -1.16 5.85
CA SER A 167 -36.44 0.11 6.57
C SER A 167 -37.69 0.95 6.30
N ASP A 168 -38.53 0.56 5.34
CA ASP A 168 -39.74 1.29 5.03
C ASP A 168 -40.73 1.21 6.20
N ALA A 169 -41.44 2.30 6.48
CA ALA A 169 -42.41 2.34 7.55
C ALA A 169 -43.48 1.25 7.33
N ALA A 170 -43.90 0.60 8.43
CA ALA A 170 -44.97 -0.39 8.36
C ALA A 170 -46.23 0.25 7.77
N ASP A 171 -46.71 -0.31 6.66
CA ASP A 171 -47.88 0.18 5.94
C ASP A 171 -48.82 -1.00 5.67
N GLU A 172 -50.04 -0.91 6.20
CA GLU A 172 -51.06 -1.95 6.08
C GLU A 172 -51.41 -2.24 4.61
N GLU A 173 -51.30 -1.24 3.71
CA GLU A 173 -51.56 -1.44 2.28
C GLU A 173 -50.50 -2.33 1.61
N TYR A 174 -49.27 -2.33 2.14
CA TYR A 174 -48.12 -3.06 1.58
C TYR A 174 -47.67 -4.25 2.45
N GLU A 175 -48.48 -4.65 3.44
CA GLU A 175 -48.10 -5.67 4.44
C GLU A 175 -47.57 -6.97 3.79
N THR A 176 -48.24 -7.45 2.73
CA THR A 176 -47.81 -8.68 2.02
C THR A 176 -46.43 -8.53 1.37
N ILE A 177 -46.14 -7.36 0.80
CA ILE A 177 -44.85 -7.08 0.14
C ILE A 177 -43.76 -6.92 1.20
N GLN A 178 -44.06 -6.23 2.31
CA GLN A 178 -43.15 -6.06 3.44
C GLN A 178 -42.84 -7.40 4.11
N GLU A 179 -43.82 -8.28 4.29
CA GLU A 179 -43.63 -9.62 4.83
C GLU A 179 -42.73 -10.47 3.92
N GLN A 180 -42.96 -10.45 2.60
CA GLN A 180 -42.11 -11.16 1.65
C GLN A 180 -40.66 -10.64 1.68
N SER A 181 -40.49 -9.32 1.72
CA SER A 181 -39.18 -8.66 1.80
C SER A 181 -38.43 -9.01 3.08
N TRP A 182 -39.14 -9.08 4.21
CA TRP A 182 -38.61 -9.50 5.50
C TRP A 182 -38.14 -10.95 5.45
N ASN A 183 -39.05 -11.86 5.07
CA ASN A 183 -38.78 -13.31 5.04
C ASN A 183 -37.62 -13.65 4.11
N LEU A 184 -37.52 -12.96 2.95
CA LEU A 184 -36.41 -13.12 2.03
C LEU A 184 -35.07 -12.76 2.68
N SER A 185 -34.96 -11.55 3.24
CA SER A 185 -33.73 -11.07 3.83
C SER A 185 -33.35 -11.82 5.11
N PHE A 186 -34.32 -12.21 5.93
CA PHE A 186 -34.09 -13.04 7.11
C PHE A 186 -33.55 -14.42 6.73
N ARG A 187 -34.10 -15.06 5.68
CA ARG A 187 -33.56 -16.30 5.12
C ARG A 187 -32.16 -16.10 4.56
N GLY A 188 -31.92 -14.97 3.87
CA GLY A 188 -30.60 -14.58 3.37
C GLY A 188 -29.57 -14.46 4.50
N MET A 189 -29.90 -13.81 5.61
CA MET A 189 -29.03 -13.68 6.78
C MET A 189 -28.79 -15.00 7.47
N THR A 190 -29.84 -15.80 7.69
CA THR A 190 -29.70 -17.14 8.24
C THR A 190 -28.75 -17.99 7.40
N GLY A 191 -28.86 -17.93 6.07
CA GLY A 191 -27.93 -18.61 5.17
C GLY A 191 -26.50 -18.08 5.28
N LEU A 192 -26.32 -16.77 5.36
CA LEU A 192 -25.01 -16.13 5.46
C LEU A 192 -24.29 -16.57 6.74
N PHE A 193 -24.92 -16.44 7.91
CA PHE A 193 -24.30 -16.80 9.19
C PHE A 193 -23.98 -18.30 9.26
N ASN A 194 -24.89 -19.18 8.82
CA ASN A 194 -24.60 -20.62 8.72
C ASN A 194 -23.43 -20.95 7.79
N CYS A 195 -23.18 -20.10 6.78
CA CYS A 195 -22.04 -20.24 5.89
C CYS A 195 -20.75 -19.75 6.55
N LEU A 196 -20.81 -18.63 7.29
CA LEU A 196 -19.67 -18.09 8.05
C LEU A 196 -19.22 -19.09 9.12
N ASP A 197 -20.14 -19.70 9.86
CA ASP A 197 -19.84 -20.71 10.91
C ASP A 197 -19.04 -21.92 10.40
N LYS A 198 -19.12 -22.21 9.10
CA LYS A 198 -18.45 -23.35 8.46
C LYS A 198 -17.16 -22.97 7.76
N LYS A 199 -16.88 -21.68 7.58
CA LYS A 199 -15.70 -21.22 6.85
C LYS A 199 -14.51 -21.11 7.78
N CYS A 200 -13.34 -21.44 7.24
CA CYS A 200 -12.08 -21.13 7.89
C CYS A 200 -11.73 -19.68 7.59
N SER A 201 -11.28 -18.97 8.61
CA SER A 201 -10.77 -17.61 8.49
C SER A 201 -9.49 -17.59 7.64
N ILE A 202 -9.26 -16.49 6.92
CA ILE A 202 -8.05 -16.28 6.13
C ILE A 202 -7.16 -15.30 6.85
N SER A 203 -5.94 -15.74 7.17
CA SER A 203 -4.93 -14.89 7.79
C SER A 203 -4.44 -13.80 6.84
N LEU A 204 -4.37 -12.56 7.36
CA LEU A 204 -3.84 -11.40 6.66
C LEU A 204 -2.31 -11.29 6.75
N LYS A 205 -1.64 -12.24 7.42
CA LYS A 205 -0.20 -12.15 7.70
C LYS A 205 0.67 -12.12 6.43
N LEU A 206 0.38 -12.98 5.46
CA LEU A 206 1.14 -12.99 4.19
C LEU A 206 0.97 -11.67 3.42
N THR A 207 -0.22 -11.08 3.51
CA THR A 207 -0.52 -9.78 2.93
C THR A 207 0.29 -8.67 3.58
N GLN A 208 0.33 -8.64 4.92
CA GLN A 208 1.16 -7.72 5.68
C GLN A 208 2.64 -7.85 5.31
N ASP A 209 3.17 -9.08 5.25
CA ASP A 209 4.57 -9.33 4.90
C ASP A 209 4.93 -8.78 3.51
N VAL A 210 4.05 -8.98 2.51
CA VAL A 210 4.26 -8.49 1.14
C VAL A 210 4.23 -6.97 1.08
N LEU A 211 3.28 -6.33 1.77
CA LEU A 211 3.13 -4.89 1.77
C LEU A 211 4.24 -4.19 2.55
N GLN A 212 4.59 -4.70 3.72
CA GLN A 212 5.76 -4.25 4.46
C GLN A 212 7.03 -4.39 3.61
N LYS A 213 7.19 -5.51 2.89
CA LYS A 213 8.34 -5.72 2.01
C LYS A 213 8.38 -4.70 0.87
N ARG A 214 7.22 -4.34 0.31
CA ARG A 214 7.10 -3.32 -0.71
C ARG A 214 7.50 -1.94 -0.18
N GLU A 215 6.99 -1.53 0.99
CA GLU A 215 7.39 -0.26 1.62
C GLU A 215 8.90 -0.20 1.89
N GLN A 216 9.49 -1.30 2.39
CA GLN A 216 10.94 -1.42 2.57
C GLN A 216 11.69 -1.21 1.26
N LEU A 217 11.24 -1.83 0.16
CA LEU A 217 11.88 -1.70 -1.15
C LEU A 217 11.75 -0.27 -1.70
N GLU A 218 10.59 0.36 -1.57
CA GLU A 218 10.36 1.75 -2.01
C GLU A 218 11.24 2.74 -1.23
N ALA A 219 11.31 2.60 0.09
CA ALA A 219 12.19 3.39 0.95
C ALA A 219 13.68 3.17 0.64
N ASN A 220 14.09 1.92 0.42
CA ASN A 220 15.46 1.59 0.00
C ASN A 220 15.82 2.23 -1.34
N ILE A 221 14.94 2.13 -2.34
CA ILE A 221 15.17 2.75 -3.66
C ILE A 221 15.33 4.26 -3.52
N SER A 222 14.46 4.92 -2.75
CA SER A 222 14.54 6.36 -2.52
C SER A 222 15.86 6.76 -1.84
N ASN A 223 16.27 6.06 -0.78
CA ASN A 223 17.55 6.33 -0.10
C ASN A 223 18.76 6.07 -1.01
N LEU A 224 18.76 4.97 -1.77
CA LEU A 224 19.82 4.66 -2.73
C LEU A 224 19.94 5.72 -3.83
N GLN A 225 18.81 6.24 -4.33
CA GLN A 225 18.80 7.36 -5.27
C GLN A 225 19.48 8.61 -4.68
N SER A 226 19.13 8.98 -3.45
CA SER A 226 19.78 10.12 -2.76
C SER A 226 21.28 9.91 -2.59
N ARG A 227 21.73 8.71 -2.17
CA ARG A 227 23.16 8.41 -1.99
C ARG A 227 23.92 8.44 -3.32
N VAL A 228 23.34 7.92 -4.41
CA VAL A 228 23.95 8.00 -5.74
C VAL A 228 24.06 9.46 -6.20
N GLN A 229 23.09 10.33 -5.86
CA GLN A 229 23.19 11.77 -6.15
C GLN A 229 24.30 12.44 -5.32
N GLU A 230 24.40 12.14 -4.03
CA GLU A 230 25.49 12.62 -3.16
C GLU A 230 26.87 12.24 -3.72
N MET A 231 27.03 10.98 -4.14
CA MET A 231 28.27 10.49 -4.73
C MET A 231 28.62 11.20 -6.05
N LYS A 232 27.63 11.45 -6.92
CA LYS A 232 27.85 12.22 -8.15
C LYS A 232 28.32 13.64 -7.87
N GLN A 233 27.78 14.28 -6.84
CA GLN A 233 28.22 15.62 -6.47
C GLN A 233 29.64 15.60 -5.86
N LYS A 234 29.99 14.58 -5.05
CA LYS A 234 31.36 14.40 -4.55
C LYS A 234 32.35 14.13 -5.69
N GLU A 235 31.95 13.34 -6.68
CA GLU A 235 32.73 13.09 -7.90
C GLU A 235 33.03 14.41 -8.64
N ASN A 236 32.04 15.32 -8.72
CA ASN A 236 32.22 16.65 -9.31
C ASN A 236 33.18 17.53 -8.49
N GLU A 237 33.07 17.55 -7.16
CA GLU A 237 34.00 18.28 -6.27
C GLU A 237 35.46 17.85 -6.51
N LEU A 238 35.71 16.54 -6.53
CA LEU A 238 37.05 15.98 -6.76
C LEU A 238 37.57 16.28 -8.17
N LYS A 239 36.73 16.20 -9.20
CA LYS A 239 37.10 16.54 -10.58
C LYS A 239 37.46 18.02 -10.73
N GLN A 240 36.66 18.94 -10.16
CA GLN A 240 36.97 20.37 -10.14
C GLN A 240 38.30 20.65 -9.44
N THR A 241 38.55 19.97 -8.32
CA THR A 241 39.82 20.08 -7.58
C THR A 241 40.99 19.59 -8.43
N GLN A 242 40.85 18.42 -9.07
CA GLN A 242 41.88 17.85 -9.93
C GLN A 242 42.19 18.74 -11.15
N GLU A 243 41.17 19.30 -11.79
CA GLU A 243 41.33 20.25 -12.90
C GLU A 243 42.05 21.52 -12.47
N THR A 244 41.72 22.03 -11.28
CA THR A 244 42.34 23.25 -10.74
C THR A 244 43.82 23.02 -10.43
N LEU A 245 44.16 21.88 -9.84
CA LEU A 245 45.56 21.46 -9.62
C LEU A 245 46.31 21.31 -10.96
N LYS A 246 45.66 20.75 -11.99
CA LYS A 246 46.24 20.62 -13.34
C LYS A 246 46.48 21.98 -14.01
N LYS A 247 45.53 22.93 -13.90
CA LYS A 247 45.65 24.29 -14.45
C LYS A 247 46.75 25.10 -13.74
N ASN A 248 46.92 24.89 -12.44
CA ASN A 248 47.88 25.62 -11.60
C ASN A 248 49.19 24.86 -11.34
N GLN A 249 49.55 23.88 -12.19
CA GLN A 249 50.75 23.05 -12.02
C GLN A 249 52.04 23.84 -11.78
N GLN A 250 52.18 25.02 -12.37
CA GLN A 250 53.37 25.87 -12.19
C GLN A 250 53.47 26.45 -10.76
N TYR A 251 52.35 26.77 -10.13
CA TYR A 251 52.30 27.22 -8.73
C TYR A 251 52.59 26.05 -7.78
N VAL A 252 52.01 24.88 -8.06
CA VAL A 252 52.28 23.63 -7.31
C VAL A 252 53.76 23.25 -7.38
N LYS A 253 54.40 23.33 -8.56
CA LYS A 253 55.84 23.04 -8.75
C LYS A 253 56.76 24.02 -8.00
N ASN A 254 56.32 25.26 -7.85
CA ASN A 254 57.09 26.33 -7.21
C ASN A 254 56.77 26.47 -5.70
N ASP A 255 55.99 25.54 -5.14
CA ASP A 255 55.49 25.56 -3.75
C ASP A 255 54.87 26.90 -3.35
N LYS A 256 54.12 27.50 -4.28
CA LYS A 256 53.39 28.75 -4.06
C LYS A 256 51.93 28.44 -3.78
N ASN A 257 51.42 28.96 -2.67
CA ASN A 257 49.99 28.92 -2.38
C ASN A 257 49.17 29.67 -3.43
N PHE A 258 48.03 29.09 -3.76
CA PHE A 258 47.00 29.73 -4.56
C PHE A 258 45.64 29.39 -3.96
N GLU A 259 44.69 30.32 -4.12
CA GLU A 259 43.29 30.14 -3.74
C GLU A 259 42.47 29.71 -4.94
N PHE A 260 41.48 28.87 -4.70
CA PHE A 260 40.48 28.51 -5.69
C PHE A 260 39.12 28.27 -5.04
N GLU A 261 38.06 28.44 -5.82
CA GLU A 261 36.70 28.11 -5.39
C GLU A 261 36.34 26.72 -5.89
N VAL A 262 35.84 25.89 -4.99
CA VAL A 262 35.29 24.57 -5.31
C VAL A 262 33.87 24.48 -4.80
N GLU A 263 33.02 23.81 -5.57
CA GLU A 263 31.66 23.50 -5.15
C GLU A 263 31.67 22.28 -4.23
N VAL A 264 31.31 22.48 -2.97
CA VAL A 264 31.31 21.44 -1.94
C VAL A 264 29.90 21.10 -1.52
N THR A 265 29.67 19.83 -1.21
CA THR A 265 28.37 19.35 -0.74
C THR A 265 28.24 19.43 0.77
N TYR A 266 27.03 19.71 1.23
CA TYR A 266 26.67 19.60 2.64
C TYR A 266 25.21 19.18 2.77
N LYS A 267 24.86 18.60 3.91
CA LYS A 267 23.48 18.22 4.23
C LYS A 267 22.84 19.32 5.04
N GLU A 268 21.68 19.79 4.60
CA GLU A 268 20.85 20.75 5.32
C GLU A 268 19.55 20.09 5.75
N ARG A 269 19.04 20.45 6.93
CA ARG A 269 17.69 20.06 7.35
C ARG A 269 16.68 21.09 6.88
N ILE A 270 15.92 20.76 5.85
CA ILE A 270 14.86 21.62 5.30
C ILE A 270 13.52 21.33 5.98
N ASP A 271 12.71 22.38 6.17
CA ASP A 271 11.36 22.23 6.70
C ASP A 271 10.43 21.60 5.66
N ILE A 272 9.60 20.67 6.12
CA ILE A 272 8.47 20.12 5.37
C ILE A 272 7.17 20.60 6.00
N ASP A 273 6.07 20.41 5.29
CA ASP A 273 4.72 20.63 5.82
C ASP A 273 4.59 19.99 7.22
N PRO A 274 4.30 20.77 8.28
CA PRO A 274 4.18 20.26 9.64
C PRO A 274 3.17 19.11 9.78
N SER A 275 2.13 19.06 8.93
CA SER A 275 1.16 17.96 8.91
C SER A 275 1.80 16.61 8.53
N LYS A 276 2.92 16.64 7.80
CA LYS A 276 3.68 15.48 7.33
C LYS A 276 4.85 15.12 8.24
N ALA A 277 5.09 15.86 9.33
CA ALA A 277 6.18 15.61 10.28
C ALA A 277 6.20 14.17 10.80
N LYS A 278 5.02 13.61 11.06
CA LYS A 278 4.86 12.23 11.55
C LYS A 278 5.26 11.17 10.51
N MET A 279 5.32 11.53 9.24
CA MET A 279 5.66 10.67 8.10
C MET A 279 7.14 10.74 7.72
N ALA A 280 7.93 11.63 8.33
CA ALA A 280 9.33 11.84 7.98
C ALA A 280 10.24 11.21 9.05
N MET A 281 10.72 10.00 8.79
CA MET A 281 11.70 9.34 9.65
C MET A 281 13.12 9.50 9.10
N CYS A 282 13.98 10.13 9.88
CA CYS A 282 15.37 10.41 9.50
C CYS A 282 16.34 9.79 10.50
N CYS A 283 17.48 9.30 10.02
CA CYS A 283 18.60 8.86 10.84
C CYS A 283 19.51 10.05 11.15
N THR A 284 19.75 10.34 12.42
CA THR A 284 20.60 11.48 12.83
C THR A 284 22.10 11.15 12.79
N VAL A 285 22.46 9.88 12.66
CA VAL A 285 23.86 9.43 12.57
C VAL A 285 24.34 9.41 11.12
N CYS A 286 23.51 8.90 10.20
CA CYS A 286 23.83 8.88 8.77
C CYS A 286 23.42 10.17 8.05
N GLU A 287 22.58 11.01 8.70
CA GLU A 287 21.95 12.18 8.09
C GLU A 287 21.19 11.80 6.81
N GLU A 288 20.31 10.80 6.94
CA GLU A 288 19.60 10.19 5.82
C GLU A 288 18.10 10.10 6.09
N ASN A 289 17.31 10.36 5.07
CA ASN A 289 15.86 10.13 5.10
C ASN A 289 15.61 8.64 4.90
N CYS A 290 15.17 7.95 5.96
CA CYS A 290 15.04 6.50 5.97
C CYS A 290 13.64 6.06 5.55
N HIS A 291 12.61 6.84 5.86
CA HIS A 291 11.25 6.58 5.43
C HIS A 291 10.48 7.89 5.30
N TYR A 292 10.24 8.34 4.06
CA TYR A 292 9.48 9.56 3.77
C TYR A 292 8.89 9.53 2.34
N PRO A 293 7.58 9.81 2.15
CA PRO A 293 6.54 9.94 3.17
C PRO A 293 6.11 8.55 3.71
N GLY A 294 6.50 8.24 4.95
CA GLY A 294 6.33 6.93 5.57
C GLY A 294 5.32 6.90 6.73
N CYS A 295 5.46 5.91 7.61
CA CYS A 295 4.45 5.55 8.61
C CYS A 295 4.07 6.75 9.50
N TRP A 296 2.86 7.32 9.37
CA TRP A 296 2.44 8.47 10.19
C TRP A 296 2.01 8.09 11.61
N TRP A 297 1.49 6.88 11.79
CA TRP A 297 0.78 6.43 12.99
C TRP A 297 1.71 5.87 14.07
N VAL A 298 2.89 5.40 13.67
CA VAL A 298 3.86 4.75 14.55
C VAL A 298 4.49 5.76 15.51
N SER A 299 4.25 5.62 16.81
CA SER A 299 4.94 6.42 17.84
C SER A 299 6.28 5.80 18.23
N ASP A 300 6.33 4.48 18.41
CA ASP A 300 7.57 3.73 18.63
C ASP A 300 8.28 3.46 17.31
N LEU A 301 9.43 4.12 17.11
CA LEU A 301 10.19 4.00 15.87
C LEU A 301 10.62 2.57 15.53
N SER A 302 10.71 1.67 16.52
CA SER A 302 11.03 0.25 16.29
C SER A 302 9.96 -0.49 15.48
N TRP A 303 8.73 0.01 15.46
CA TRP A 303 7.60 -0.57 14.72
C TRP A 303 7.47 -0.02 13.29
N CYS A 304 8.36 0.89 12.89
CA CYS A 304 8.33 1.37 11.51
C CYS A 304 8.57 0.20 10.53
N SER A 305 7.86 0.19 9.40
CA SER A 305 7.97 -0.89 8.40
C SER A 305 9.39 -1.13 7.88
N VAL A 306 10.25 -0.11 7.91
CA VAL A 306 11.67 -0.20 7.50
C VAL A 306 12.62 -0.73 8.58
N MET A 307 12.12 -0.99 9.79
CA MET A 307 12.90 -1.56 10.89
C MET A 307 12.80 -3.08 10.91
N LYS A 308 13.91 -3.73 11.27
CA LYS A 308 13.97 -5.17 11.53
C LYS A 308 14.86 -5.41 12.73
N ASN A 309 14.35 -6.12 13.75
CA ASN A 309 15.07 -6.38 15.00
C ASN A 309 15.67 -5.11 15.60
N TYR A 310 14.88 -4.03 15.69
CA TYR A 310 15.32 -2.70 16.17
C TYR A 310 16.36 -1.97 15.31
N HIS A 311 16.75 -2.51 14.16
CA HIS A 311 17.72 -1.90 13.24
C HIS A 311 17.07 -1.45 11.94
N CYS A 312 17.48 -0.27 11.45
CA CYS A 312 17.00 0.26 10.19
C CYS A 312 17.56 -0.54 9.02
N THR A 313 16.68 -0.96 8.12
CA THR A 313 17.08 -1.70 6.90
C THR A 313 17.48 -0.78 5.76
N VAL A 314 17.25 0.53 5.89
CA VAL A 314 17.45 1.54 4.83
C VAL A 314 18.80 2.23 4.97
N CYS A 315 19.06 2.92 6.08
CA CYS A 315 20.23 3.79 6.20
C CYS A 315 21.58 3.07 6.02
N THR A 316 22.61 3.82 5.64
CA THR A 316 23.96 3.31 5.36
C THR A 316 24.50 2.38 6.44
N ASN A 317 24.40 2.79 7.72
CA ASN A 317 25.00 2.05 8.84
C ASN A 317 24.05 1.06 9.52
N LYS A 318 22.84 0.85 8.97
CA LYS A 318 21.79 0.02 9.59
C LYS A 318 21.57 0.35 11.07
N CYS A 319 21.53 1.64 11.36
CA CYS A 319 21.49 2.20 12.72
C CYS A 319 20.30 1.65 13.53
N HIS A 320 20.49 1.55 14.84
CA HIS A 320 19.42 1.23 15.78
C HIS A 320 18.28 2.28 15.72
N CYS A 321 17.04 1.88 16.01
CA CYS A 321 15.86 2.74 15.94
C CYS A 321 15.99 4.00 16.82
N SER A 322 16.72 3.92 17.94
CA SER A 322 17.03 5.06 18.82
C SER A 322 17.87 6.17 18.19
N LYS A 323 18.49 5.93 17.02
CA LYS A 323 19.21 6.94 16.23
C LYS A 323 18.34 7.59 15.16
N HIS A 324 17.05 7.30 15.17
CA HIS A 324 16.07 7.87 14.26
C HIS A 324 15.17 8.84 14.98
N VAL A 325 14.62 9.79 14.23
CA VAL A 325 13.67 10.80 14.74
C VAL A 325 12.57 11.02 13.72
N LYS A 326 11.38 11.41 14.21
CA LYS A 326 10.30 11.94 13.39
C LYS A 326 10.18 13.45 13.61
N THR A 327 10.34 14.23 12.56
CA THR A 327 10.34 15.70 12.66
C THR A 327 9.77 16.33 11.39
N ALA A 328 9.32 17.57 11.47
CA ALA A 328 8.94 18.37 10.30
C ALA A 328 10.16 18.81 9.45
N LYS A 329 11.27 18.07 9.51
CA LYS A 329 12.51 18.38 8.79
C LYS A 329 13.10 17.12 8.17
N ILE A 330 13.53 17.21 6.92
CA ILE A 330 14.24 16.15 6.19
C ILE A 330 15.63 16.63 5.78
N TYR A 331 16.55 15.71 5.54
CA TYR A 331 17.87 16.01 5.00
C TYR A 331 17.79 16.26 3.49
N GLU A 332 18.34 17.36 3.03
CA GLU A 332 18.54 17.65 1.61
C GLU A 332 20.02 17.95 1.37
N THR A 333 20.58 17.36 0.32
CA THR A 333 21.96 17.62 -0.08
C THR A 333 22.00 18.88 -0.93
N LYS A 334 22.72 19.89 -0.44
CA LYS A 334 22.93 21.17 -1.12
C LYS A 334 24.40 21.38 -1.44
N THR A 335 24.65 22.30 -2.37
CA THR A 335 25.99 22.73 -2.72
C THR A 335 26.24 24.17 -2.30
N LYS A 336 27.48 24.47 -1.93
CA LYS A 336 27.96 25.85 -1.71
C LYS A 336 29.33 26.00 -2.35
N LYS A 337 29.68 27.23 -2.73
CA LYS A 337 31.06 27.55 -3.12
C LYS A 337 31.88 27.77 -1.87
N GLU A 338 33.02 27.10 -1.80
CA GLU A 338 33.98 27.23 -0.72
C GLU A 338 35.34 27.62 -1.29
N LYS A 339 35.97 28.62 -0.68
CA LYS A 339 37.35 28.97 -1.01
C LYS A 339 38.28 28.01 -0.30
N ARG A 340 39.17 27.35 -1.05
CA ARG A 340 40.21 26.46 -0.53
C ARG A 340 41.58 26.91 -1.00
N THR A 341 42.61 26.57 -0.23
CA THR A 341 44.01 26.78 -0.60
C THR A 341 44.69 25.46 -0.93
N ASP A 342 45.80 25.51 -1.69
CA ASP A 342 46.66 24.33 -1.93
C ASP A 342 47.23 23.75 -0.63
N GLU A 343 47.53 24.61 0.36
CA GLU A 343 47.98 24.19 1.69
C GLU A 343 46.92 23.38 2.45
N ASP A 344 45.65 23.80 2.38
CA ASP A 344 44.53 23.06 3.00
C ASP A 344 44.38 21.67 2.39
N LEU A 345 44.45 21.58 1.05
CA LEU A 345 44.43 20.30 0.33
C LEU A 345 45.62 19.42 0.72
N LYS A 346 46.83 19.99 0.74
CA LYS A 346 48.03 19.27 1.17
C LYS A 346 47.87 18.76 2.59
N LYS A 347 47.34 19.54 3.53
CA LYS A 347 47.12 19.14 4.92
C LYS A 347 46.11 17.99 5.04
N GLU A 348 44.95 18.12 4.38
CA GLU A 348 43.90 17.10 4.34
C GLU A 348 44.42 15.75 3.80
N TYR A 349 45.29 15.81 2.79
CA TYR A 349 45.85 14.60 2.17
C TYR A 349 47.16 14.12 2.83
N ASN A 350 47.96 14.97 3.48
CA ASN A 350 49.24 14.65 4.12
C ASN A 350 49.09 13.81 5.39
N GLU A 351 48.00 13.95 6.17
CA GLU A 351 47.72 13.09 7.32
C GLU A 351 47.53 11.60 6.95
N LYS A 352 47.38 11.32 5.65
CA LYS A 352 47.21 9.99 5.05
C LYS A 352 48.38 9.60 4.10
N ILE A 353 49.55 10.26 4.16
CA ILE A 353 50.66 10.03 3.21
C ILE A 353 51.91 9.49 3.92
N GLY A 354 52.38 8.31 3.49
CA GLY A 354 53.80 7.97 3.53
C GLY A 354 54.52 8.69 2.38
N HIS A 355 55.69 9.29 2.64
CA HIS A 355 56.27 10.31 1.76
C HIS A 355 56.42 9.89 0.28
N GLY A 356 56.03 10.78 -0.64
CA GLY A 356 56.29 10.66 -2.09
C GLY A 356 55.07 10.47 -3.01
N VAL A 357 53.86 10.29 -2.47
CA VAL A 357 52.64 10.16 -3.30
C VAL A 357 52.14 11.54 -3.75
N SER A 358 51.94 11.72 -5.07
CA SER A 358 51.37 12.94 -5.65
C SER A 358 49.90 13.11 -5.27
N LEU A 359 49.50 14.32 -4.84
CA LEU A 359 48.12 14.70 -4.52
C LEU A 359 47.14 14.33 -5.65
N VAL A 360 47.55 14.53 -6.91
CA VAL A 360 46.74 14.19 -8.09
C VAL A 360 46.46 12.70 -8.20
N LYS A 361 47.44 11.85 -7.86
CA LYS A 361 47.27 10.39 -7.89
C LYS A 361 46.27 9.93 -6.83
N LYS A 362 46.29 10.56 -5.65
CA LYS A 362 45.37 10.22 -4.58
C LYS A 362 43.93 10.66 -4.87
N LEU A 363 43.74 11.80 -5.52
CA LEU A 363 42.44 12.19 -6.07
C LEU A 363 41.95 11.19 -7.13
N GLU A 364 42.83 10.62 -7.95
CA GLU A 364 42.47 9.55 -8.89
C GLU A 364 42.08 8.27 -8.16
N ASP A 365 42.79 7.89 -7.09
CA ASP A 365 42.45 6.73 -6.25
C ASP A 365 41.07 6.93 -5.58
N ASP A 366 40.81 8.11 -5.00
CA ASP A 366 39.52 8.47 -4.39
C ASP A 366 38.38 8.44 -5.43
N LEU A 367 38.61 8.93 -6.65
CA LEU A 367 37.65 8.87 -7.76
C LEU A 367 37.35 7.42 -8.17
N GLN A 368 38.37 6.55 -8.21
CA GLN A 368 38.18 5.13 -8.51
C GLN A 368 37.42 4.41 -7.41
N GLU A 369 37.67 4.74 -6.14
CA GLU A 369 36.94 4.20 -5.00
C GLU A 369 35.46 4.61 -5.03
N LEU A 370 35.18 5.90 -5.25
CA LEU A 370 33.83 6.41 -5.44
C LEU A 370 33.10 5.74 -6.60
N GLU A 371 33.77 5.49 -7.73
CA GLU A 371 33.13 4.78 -8.85
C GLU A 371 32.73 3.35 -8.47
N LYS A 372 33.60 2.62 -7.76
CA LYS A 372 33.31 1.26 -7.28
C LYS A 372 32.13 1.24 -6.32
N GLU A 373 32.10 2.17 -5.36
CA GLU A 373 30.99 2.31 -4.43
C GLU A 373 29.68 2.67 -5.14
N LYS A 374 29.72 3.58 -6.13
CA LYS A 374 28.55 3.99 -6.91
C LYS A 374 27.97 2.81 -7.67
N ILE A 375 28.81 2.00 -8.31
CA ILE A 375 28.38 0.78 -9.01
C ILE A 375 27.69 -0.18 -8.04
N LYS A 376 28.21 -0.34 -6.81
CA LYS A 376 27.58 -1.18 -5.78
C LYS A 376 26.17 -0.69 -5.43
N LEU A 377 26.00 0.62 -5.19
CA LEU A 377 24.69 1.20 -4.87
C LEU A 377 23.69 1.08 -6.04
N VAL A 378 24.15 1.28 -7.27
CA VAL A 378 23.32 1.11 -8.47
C VAL A 378 22.86 -0.35 -8.62
N ASN A 379 23.74 -1.31 -8.36
CA ASN A 379 23.38 -2.73 -8.38
C ASN A 379 22.38 -3.08 -7.27
N GLU A 380 22.57 -2.56 -6.05
CA GLU A 380 21.59 -2.72 -4.95
C GLU A 380 20.21 -2.13 -5.32
N ALA A 381 20.20 -0.97 -5.97
CA ALA A 381 18.97 -0.34 -6.46
C ALA A 381 18.32 -1.19 -7.56
N PHE A 382 19.11 -1.71 -8.51
CA PHE A 382 18.62 -2.60 -9.57
C PHE A 382 18.01 -3.88 -8.99
N HIS A 383 18.64 -4.51 -8.00
CA HIS A 383 18.06 -5.66 -7.31
C HIS A 383 16.77 -5.31 -6.56
N SER A 384 16.70 -4.14 -5.92
CA SER A 384 15.51 -3.67 -5.22
C SER A 384 14.35 -3.41 -6.19
N VAL A 385 14.63 -2.78 -7.34
CA VAL A 385 13.66 -2.56 -8.42
C VAL A 385 13.20 -3.91 -8.98
N GLY A 386 14.11 -4.84 -9.26
CA GLY A 386 13.76 -6.18 -9.74
C GLY A 386 12.90 -6.95 -8.74
N ALA A 387 13.16 -6.85 -7.43
CA ALA A 387 12.31 -7.45 -6.40
C ALA A 387 10.92 -6.80 -6.36
N LEU A 388 10.84 -5.48 -6.48
CA LEU A 388 9.59 -4.73 -6.50
C LEU A 388 8.79 -5.01 -7.78
N GLU A 389 9.48 -5.14 -8.92
CA GLU A 389 8.90 -5.60 -10.17
C GLU A 389 8.45 -7.04 -10.09
N ASN A 390 9.15 -7.94 -9.38
CA ASN A 390 8.68 -9.30 -9.17
C ASN A 390 7.40 -9.33 -8.32
N ILE A 391 7.30 -8.47 -7.29
CA ILE A 391 6.05 -8.28 -6.55
C ILE A 391 4.98 -7.80 -7.54
N LYS A 392 5.18 -6.68 -8.25
CA LYS A 392 4.23 -6.16 -9.25
C LYS A 392 3.93 -7.09 -10.41
N THR A 393 4.86 -7.95 -10.80
CA THR A 393 4.75 -8.87 -11.93
C THR A 393 4.07 -10.16 -11.49
N LEU A 394 4.23 -10.59 -10.25
CA LEU A 394 3.34 -11.59 -9.66
C LEU A 394 1.91 -11.03 -9.59
N GLU A 395 1.73 -9.77 -9.18
CA GLU A 395 0.44 -9.08 -9.23
C GLU A 395 -0.10 -9.03 -10.69
N ASN A 396 0.70 -8.60 -11.66
CA ASN A 396 0.30 -8.43 -13.07
C ASN A 396 0.18 -9.73 -13.87
N ILE A 397 0.99 -10.76 -13.60
CA ILE A 397 0.87 -12.10 -14.19
C ILE A 397 -0.40 -12.75 -13.65
N LYS A 398 -0.74 -12.57 -12.36
CA LYS A 398 -2.05 -12.97 -11.82
C LYS A 398 -3.17 -12.27 -12.61
N MET A 399 -3.09 -10.96 -12.84
CA MET A 399 -4.05 -10.18 -13.65
C MET A 399 -4.15 -10.67 -15.11
N ARG A 400 -3.02 -10.94 -15.76
CA ARG A 400 -2.97 -11.36 -17.18
C ARG A 400 -3.34 -12.83 -17.38
N ALA A 401 -3.03 -13.72 -16.44
CA ALA A 401 -3.47 -15.13 -16.48
C ALA A 401 -5.00 -15.22 -16.40
N VAL A 402 -5.62 -14.39 -15.57
CA VAL A 402 -7.07 -14.23 -15.46
C VAL A 402 -7.68 -13.71 -16.78
N LYS A 403 -7.05 -12.72 -17.44
CA LYS A 403 -7.47 -12.24 -18.78
C LYS A 403 -7.24 -13.25 -19.92
N LYS A 404 -6.11 -13.98 -19.93
CA LYS A 404 -5.80 -15.01 -20.95
C LYS A 404 -6.70 -16.24 -20.84
N GLN A 405 -7.07 -16.68 -19.62
CA GLN A 405 -8.04 -17.75 -19.43
C GLN A 405 -9.44 -17.35 -19.92
N GLY A 406 -9.85 -16.09 -19.73
CA GLY A 406 -11.05 -15.53 -20.37
C GLY A 406 -10.99 -15.59 -21.89
N ALA A 407 -9.92 -15.07 -22.50
CA ALA A 407 -9.75 -15.06 -23.96
C ALA A 407 -9.69 -16.47 -24.59
N LEU A 408 -9.04 -17.44 -23.94
CA LEU A 408 -9.03 -18.85 -24.35
C LEU A 408 -10.40 -19.52 -24.18
N GLY A 409 -11.17 -19.14 -23.15
CA GLY A 409 -12.56 -19.55 -22.97
C GLY A 409 -13.49 -19.02 -24.07
N TYR A 410 -13.30 -17.76 -24.47
CA TYR A 410 -14.02 -17.12 -25.57
C TYR A 410 -13.74 -17.78 -26.93
N PHE A 411 -12.48 -18.14 -27.21
CA PHE A 411 -12.10 -18.91 -28.40
C PHE A 411 -12.65 -20.34 -28.40
N ARG A 412 -12.64 -21.04 -27.25
CA ARG A 412 -13.23 -22.39 -27.13
C ARG A 412 -14.75 -22.38 -27.28
N TYR A 413 -15.44 -21.33 -26.85
CA TYR A 413 -16.89 -21.18 -27.02
C TYR A 413 -17.26 -20.97 -28.50
N TYR A 414 -16.47 -20.20 -29.25
CA TYR A 414 -16.69 -19.99 -30.70
C TYR A 414 -16.36 -21.23 -31.55
N LEU A 415 -15.35 -22.01 -31.17
CA LEU A 415 -14.97 -23.25 -31.89
C LEU A 415 -15.93 -24.43 -31.63
N LYS A 416 -16.81 -24.35 -30.63
CA LYS A 416 -17.89 -25.34 -30.38
C LYS A 416 -19.22 -24.98 -31.04
N LYS A 417 -19.35 -23.79 -31.64
CA LYS A 417 -20.56 -23.29 -32.31
C LYS A 417 -20.45 -23.21 -33.84
N LYS A 418 -19.33 -23.63 -34.41
CA LYS A 418 -19.21 -24.13 -35.79
C LYS A 418 -19.08 -25.64 -35.71
#